data_AF-A0A497RJ62-F1
#
_entry.id   AF-A0A497RJ62-F1
#
_cell.length_a   1.000
_cell.length_b   1.000
_cell.length_c   1.000
_cell.angle_alpha   90.00
_cell.angle_beta   90.00
_cell.angle_gamma   90.00
#
_symmetry.space_group_name_H-M   'P 1'
#
loop_
_entity.id
_entity.type
_entity.pdbx_description
1 polymer ?
#
loop_
_entity_poly.entity_id
_entity_poly.type
_entity_poly.pdbx_seq_one_letter_code
_entity_poly.pdbx_strand_id
1 'polypeptide(L)'
;MRRGIRVRLPPSYPYQIIECTGILLDGCSDVTIKNNRVECNYLDNPDLGMEKEEYVNEVCGIYLKNSDNNILSKNTVKDINMRGIDFYSSEAYGIYIDSSSNDNVISNCTIEGNYIGSDIQSWDLKAYGICLQGNNNVVVNNIITDTKVTCGGNSGDDYAYGIYIGGEEDYSKA
;
A
#
# COMPACT_ATOMS: atom_id res chain seq x y z
N MET A 1 -22.39 -6.54 -0.13
CA MET A 1 -21.44 -7.67 -0.27
C MET A 1 -20.21 -7.10 -0.97
N ARG A 2 -19.07 -6.94 -0.28
CA ARG A 2 -17.83 -6.41 -0.90
C ARG A 2 -17.15 -7.54 -1.69
N ARG A 3 -16.73 -7.30 -2.93
CA ARG A 3 -16.11 -8.28 -3.82
C ARG A 3 -14.66 -7.81 -4.08
N GLY A 4 -13.69 -8.42 -3.40
CA GLY A 4 -12.26 -8.11 -3.50
C GLY A 4 -11.42 -9.19 -2.81
N ILE A 5 -10.09 -9.05 -2.82
CA ILE A 5 -9.20 -9.98 -2.10
C ILE A 5 -9.27 -9.68 -0.61
N ARG A 6 -9.66 -10.66 0.19
CA ARG A 6 -9.72 -10.56 1.66
C ARG A 6 -8.73 -11.53 2.27
N VAL A 7 -7.78 -11.00 3.03
CA VAL A 7 -6.90 -11.78 3.88
C VAL A 7 -7.35 -11.57 5.33
N ARG A 8 -7.51 -12.67 6.08
CA ARG A 8 -7.84 -12.66 7.51
C ARG A 8 -6.69 -13.28 8.28
N LEU A 9 -6.20 -12.58 9.31
CA LEU A 9 -5.04 -13.04 10.07
C LEU A 9 -5.39 -14.24 10.98
N PRO A 10 -4.52 -15.26 11.07
CA PRO A 10 -4.69 -16.36 12.02
C PRO A 10 -4.26 -15.94 13.44
N PRO A 11 -4.87 -16.52 14.49
CA PRO A 11 -4.76 -16.01 15.87
C PRO A 11 -3.43 -16.18 16.61
N SER A 12 -2.37 -16.77 16.03
CA SER A 12 -1.13 -17.00 16.78
C SER A 12 0.03 -17.47 15.90
N TYR A 13 0.83 -16.54 15.36
CA TYR A 13 2.15 -16.87 14.81
C TYR A 13 3.12 -15.69 15.00
N PRO A 14 4.30 -15.89 15.60
CA PRO A 14 5.27 -14.81 15.76
C PRO A 14 5.95 -14.53 14.41
N TYR A 15 6.05 -13.24 14.05
CA TYR A 15 6.74 -12.67 12.87
C TYR A 15 6.21 -13.13 11.50
N GLN A 16 5.23 -12.40 10.95
CA GLN A 16 4.88 -12.48 9.53
C GLN A 16 4.67 -11.09 8.94
N ILE A 17 5.29 -10.84 7.78
CA ILE A 17 4.84 -9.80 6.86
C ILE A 17 3.60 -10.36 6.16
N ILE A 18 2.50 -9.62 6.22
CA ILE A 18 1.25 -10.04 5.58
C ILE A 18 0.93 -9.07 4.47
N GLU A 19 1.08 -9.57 3.25
CA GLU A 19 0.86 -8.82 2.03
C GLU A 19 -0.49 -9.20 1.40
N CYS A 20 -1.31 -8.21 1.08
CA CYS A 20 -2.54 -8.39 0.31
C CYS A 20 -2.48 -7.51 -0.93
N THR A 21 -2.21 -8.12 -2.09
CA THR A 21 -1.96 -7.41 -3.34
C THR A 21 -2.96 -7.81 -4.42
N GLY A 22 -3.56 -6.83 -5.09
CA GLY A 22 -4.51 -7.05 -6.20
C GLY A 22 -3.82 -7.50 -7.48
N ILE A 23 -2.83 -6.74 -7.91
CA ILE A 23 -1.97 -7.05 -9.06
C ILE A 23 -0.51 -6.88 -8.62
N LEU A 24 0.29 -7.93 -8.77
CA LEU A 24 1.72 -7.93 -8.50
C LEU A 24 2.49 -8.09 -9.80
N LEU A 25 3.43 -7.18 -10.06
CA LEU A 25 4.50 -7.33 -11.04
C LEU A 25 5.78 -7.62 -10.26
N ASP A 26 6.34 -8.81 -10.45
CA ASP A 26 7.58 -9.26 -9.78
C ASP A 26 8.58 -9.67 -10.86
N GLY A 27 9.66 -8.89 -11.02
CA GLY A 27 10.67 -9.13 -12.05
C GLY A 27 10.16 -8.92 -13.48
N CYS A 28 9.15 -8.07 -13.68
CA CYS A 28 8.48 -7.89 -14.97
C CYS A 28 8.91 -6.59 -15.66
N SER A 29 9.10 -6.64 -16.97
CA SER A 29 9.41 -5.46 -17.79
C SER A 29 8.53 -5.36 -19.03
N ASP A 30 8.36 -4.14 -19.52
CA ASP A 30 7.60 -3.83 -20.74
C ASP A 30 6.12 -4.28 -20.68
N VAL A 31 5.56 -4.39 -19.47
CA VAL A 31 4.16 -4.78 -19.27
C VAL A 31 3.26 -3.54 -19.34
N THR A 32 2.14 -3.67 -20.06
CA THR A 32 1.06 -2.67 -20.04
C THR A 32 -0.14 -3.18 -19.26
N ILE A 33 -0.49 -2.49 -18.17
CA ILE A 33 -1.70 -2.71 -17.38
C ILE A 33 -2.64 -1.55 -17.63
N LYS A 34 -3.78 -1.80 -18.27
CA LYS A 34 -4.69 -0.74 -18.68
C LYS A 34 -6.16 -1.08 -18.55
N ASN A 35 -6.95 -0.09 -18.14
CA ASN A 35 -8.41 -0.19 -17.98
C ASN A 35 -8.85 -1.28 -16.99
N ASN A 36 -8.04 -1.58 -15.99
CA ASN A 36 -8.41 -2.54 -14.95
C ASN A 36 -9.08 -1.82 -13.77
N ARG A 37 -9.94 -2.56 -13.08
CA ARG A 37 -10.52 -2.15 -11.80
C ARG A 37 -9.99 -3.09 -10.72
N VAL A 38 -9.21 -2.53 -9.80
CA VAL A 38 -8.70 -3.23 -8.62
C VAL A 38 -9.39 -2.61 -7.42
N GLU A 39 -10.14 -3.40 -6.66
CA GLU A 39 -10.88 -2.83 -5.54
C GLU A 39 -11.09 -3.79 -4.37
N CYS A 40 -11.36 -3.21 -3.20
CA CYS A 40 -11.72 -3.94 -2.00
C CYS A 40 -10.66 -4.97 -1.57
N ASN A 41 -9.37 -4.69 -1.84
CA ASN A 41 -8.29 -5.44 -1.22
C ASN A 41 -8.22 -5.01 0.23
N TYR A 42 -8.37 -5.96 1.13
CA TYR A 42 -8.35 -5.61 2.52
C TYR A 42 -7.78 -6.69 3.43
N LEU A 43 -7.16 -6.21 4.48
CA LEU A 43 -6.66 -6.99 5.60
C LEU A 43 -7.48 -6.64 6.85
N ASP A 44 -8.06 -7.69 7.44
CA ASP A 44 -8.78 -7.62 8.72
C ASP A 44 -7.88 -8.18 9.81
N ASN A 45 -7.54 -7.37 10.80
CA ASN A 45 -6.94 -7.84 12.03
C ASN A 45 -7.95 -7.79 13.19
N PRO A 46 -8.77 -8.83 13.37
CA PRO A 46 -9.69 -8.90 14.49
C PRO A 46 -8.91 -9.30 15.73
N ASP A 47 -8.34 -8.32 16.45
CA ASP A 47 -7.81 -8.40 17.82
C ASP A 47 -7.43 -9.80 18.32
N LEU A 48 -6.14 -10.12 18.23
CA LEU A 48 -5.63 -11.43 18.59
C LEU A 48 -5.10 -11.50 20.04
N GLY A 49 -5.18 -10.41 20.82
CA GLY A 49 -4.64 -10.37 22.18
C GLY A 49 -3.15 -10.73 22.26
N MET A 50 -2.40 -10.48 21.19
CA MET A 50 -0.99 -10.83 21.06
C MET A 50 -0.09 -9.69 21.55
N GLU A 51 1.05 -10.03 22.15
CA GLU A 51 2.06 -9.06 22.57
C GLU A 51 2.62 -8.28 21.37
N LYS A 52 2.97 -7.00 21.59
CA LYS A 52 3.36 -5.93 20.63
C LYS A 52 4.59 -6.20 19.74
N GLU A 53 4.88 -7.43 19.36
CA GLU A 53 6.08 -7.74 18.58
C GLU A 53 5.83 -7.59 17.06
N GLU A 54 6.28 -6.46 16.52
CA GLU A 54 6.81 -6.22 15.16
C GLU A 54 6.12 -6.89 13.95
N TYR A 55 4.78 -6.86 13.87
CA TYR A 55 4.12 -7.16 12.59
C TYR A 55 4.28 -5.98 11.65
N VAL A 56 4.63 -6.23 10.39
CA VAL A 56 4.55 -5.25 9.30
C VAL A 56 3.48 -5.74 8.34
N ASN A 57 2.43 -4.95 8.14
CA ASN A 57 1.34 -5.32 7.25
C ASN A 57 1.32 -4.40 6.05
N GLU A 58 1.13 -4.97 4.86
CA GLU A 58 1.07 -4.21 3.62
C GLU A 58 -0.16 -4.62 2.81
N VAL A 59 -0.95 -3.64 2.39
CA VAL A 59 -2.06 -3.87 1.46
C VAL A 59 -1.86 -3.02 0.23
N CYS A 60 -1.76 -3.66 -0.93
CA CYS A 60 -1.51 -3.00 -2.20
C CYS A 60 -2.68 -3.22 -3.17
N GLY A 61 -3.08 -2.16 -3.89
CA GLY A 61 -3.89 -2.31 -5.09
C GLY A 61 -3.03 -2.93 -6.19
N ILE A 62 -2.02 -2.20 -6.63
CA ILE A 62 -1.03 -2.64 -7.62
C ILE A 62 0.37 -2.45 -7.04
N TYR A 63 1.21 -3.47 -7.12
CA TYR A 63 2.58 -3.44 -6.62
C TYR A 63 3.56 -3.82 -7.75
N LEU A 64 4.58 -2.97 -7.95
CA LEU A 64 5.73 -3.23 -8.80
C LEU A 64 6.95 -3.48 -7.91
N LYS A 65 7.49 -4.69 -8.04
CA LYS A 65 8.69 -5.18 -7.35
C LYS A 65 9.72 -5.62 -8.38
N ASN A 66 10.94 -5.10 -8.30
CA ASN A 66 12.00 -5.38 -9.28
C ASN A 66 11.51 -5.27 -10.75
N SER A 67 10.66 -4.29 -11.04
CA SER A 67 9.91 -4.24 -12.30
C SER A 67 10.11 -2.91 -13.01
N ASP A 68 10.70 -2.95 -14.20
CA ASP A 68 11.13 -1.76 -14.95
C ASP A 68 10.33 -1.53 -16.24
N ASN A 69 10.25 -0.28 -16.70
CA ASN A 69 9.68 0.08 -18.01
C ASN A 69 8.21 -0.33 -18.22
N ASN A 70 7.41 -0.39 -17.16
CA ASN A 70 6.00 -0.76 -17.24
C ASN A 70 5.09 0.46 -17.40
N ILE A 71 3.93 0.26 -18.04
CA ILE A 71 2.92 1.30 -18.24
C ILE A 71 1.63 0.91 -17.51
N LEU A 72 1.28 1.68 -16.49
CA LEU A 72 0.01 1.60 -15.79
C LEU A 72 -0.84 2.78 -16.25
N SER A 73 -1.91 2.52 -17.00
CA SER A 73 -2.76 3.61 -17.50
C SER A 73 -4.25 3.37 -17.38
N LYS A 74 -5.02 4.42 -17.06
CA LYS A 74 -6.49 4.37 -17.01
C LYS A 74 -7.05 3.29 -16.06
N ASN A 75 -6.29 2.89 -15.06
CA ASN A 75 -6.74 1.94 -14.06
C ASN A 75 -7.55 2.67 -12.98
N THR A 76 -8.52 1.97 -12.42
CA THR A 76 -9.26 2.41 -11.23
C THR A 76 -8.85 1.54 -10.06
N VAL A 77 -8.22 2.13 -9.05
CA VAL A 77 -7.83 1.47 -7.81
C VAL A 77 -8.65 2.05 -6.67
N LYS A 78 -9.45 1.23 -5.98
CA LYS A 78 -10.34 1.74 -4.93
C LYS A 78 -10.39 0.87 -3.69
N ASP A 79 -10.67 1.51 -2.56
CA ASP A 79 -10.97 0.81 -1.30
C ASP A 79 -9.87 -0.17 -0.89
N ILE A 80 -8.60 0.22 -1.05
CA ILE A 80 -7.44 -0.55 -0.60
C ILE A 80 -7.21 -0.25 0.87
N ASN A 81 -7.61 -1.20 1.72
CA ASN A 81 -7.95 -0.89 3.08
C ASN A 81 -7.34 -1.85 4.09
N MET A 82 -6.90 -1.30 5.21
CA MET A 82 -6.57 -2.08 6.38
C MET A 82 -7.48 -1.66 7.53
N ARG A 83 -8.10 -2.64 8.20
CA ARG A 83 -8.93 -2.40 9.38
C ARG A 83 -8.60 -3.41 10.45
N GLY A 84 -8.49 -2.95 11.67
CA GLY A 84 -8.15 -3.81 12.77
C GLY A 84 -8.12 -3.07 14.08
N ILE A 85 -7.83 -3.83 15.13
CA ILE A 85 -7.80 -3.31 16.49
C ILE A 85 -6.38 -2.86 16.80
N ASP A 86 -5.36 -3.73 16.70
CA ASP A 86 -3.96 -3.33 16.95
C ASP A 86 -3.09 -3.50 15.69
N PHE A 87 -2.31 -2.46 15.35
CA PHE A 87 -1.33 -2.46 14.28
C PHE A 87 -0.03 -1.83 14.75
N TYR A 88 1.06 -2.47 14.37
CA TYR A 88 2.40 -1.90 14.41
C TYR A 88 2.85 -1.75 12.95
N SER A 89 3.47 -0.63 12.57
CA SER A 89 4.10 -0.41 11.25
C SER A 89 3.30 -0.97 10.07
N SER A 90 2.17 -0.34 9.75
CA SER A 90 1.24 -0.83 8.74
C SER A 90 1.06 0.16 7.60
N GLU A 91 1.07 -0.35 6.37
CA GLU A 91 1.05 0.47 5.17
C GLU A 91 -0.02 0.02 4.17
N ALA A 92 -0.66 0.99 3.52
CA ALA A 92 -1.70 0.76 2.53
C ALA A 92 -1.45 1.61 1.28
N TYR A 93 -1.43 0.96 0.13
CA TYR A 93 -0.99 1.53 -1.13
C TYR A 93 -2.04 1.33 -2.20
N GLY A 94 -2.47 2.42 -2.85
CA GLY A 94 -3.20 2.27 -4.13
C GLY A 94 -2.30 1.66 -5.18
N ILE A 95 -1.19 2.35 -5.48
CA ILE A 95 -0.12 1.86 -6.33
C ILE A 95 1.21 2.03 -5.59
N TYR A 96 1.99 0.96 -5.54
CA TYR A 96 3.34 0.97 -4.96
C TYR A 96 4.38 0.59 -6.01
N ILE A 97 5.42 1.41 -6.12
CA ILE A 97 6.64 1.14 -6.88
C ILE A 97 7.79 1.15 -5.87
N ASP A 98 8.38 -0.02 -5.60
CA ASP A 98 9.51 -0.13 -4.69
C ASP A 98 10.80 0.48 -5.26
N SER A 99 11.83 0.54 -4.41
CA SER A 99 13.12 1.12 -4.74
C SER A 99 13.85 0.40 -5.88
N SER A 100 13.54 -0.87 -6.15
CA SER A 100 14.16 -1.64 -7.23
C SER A 100 13.42 -1.56 -8.57
N SER A 101 12.35 -0.76 -8.66
CA SER A 101 11.51 -0.63 -9.87
C SER A 101 11.64 0.75 -10.51
N ASN A 102 12.15 0.81 -11.75
CA ASN A 102 12.58 2.05 -12.42
C ASN A 102 11.85 2.29 -13.75
N ASP A 103 11.88 3.54 -14.21
CA ASP A 103 11.43 3.94 -15.56
C ASP A 103 9.95 3.57 -15.85
N ASN A 104 9.11 3.40 -14.83
CA ASN A 104 7.70 3.07 -14.99
C ASN A 104 6.83 4.32 -15.15
N VAL A 105 5.70 4.19 -15.84
CA VAL A 105 4.75 5.30 -16.07
C VAL A 105 3.39 4.96 -15.48
N ILE A 106 2.92 5.79 -14.55
CA ILE A 106 1.55 5.78 -14.02
C ILE A 106 0.79 6.97 -14.59
N SER A 107 -0.24 6.74 -15.39
CA SER A 107 -0.99 7.83 -16.02
C SER A 107 -2.49 7.64 -16.13
N ASN A 108 -3.25 8.73 -15.97
CA ASN A 108 -4.71 8.73 -16.14
C ASN A 108 -5.45 7.73 -15.24
N CYS A 109 -4.84 7.30 -14.14
CA CYS A 109 -5.46 6.41 -13.17
C CYS A 109 -6.34 7.20 -12.19
N THR A 110 -7.36 6.54 -11.66
CA THR A 110 -8.16 7.03 -10.54
C THR A 110 -7.86 6.16 -9.33
N ILE A 111 -7.34 6.76 -8.26
CA ILE A 111 -7.08 6.11 -6.99
C ILE A 111 -7.97 6.75 -5.92
N GLU A 112 -8.80 5.97 -5.24
CA GLU A 112 -9.76 6.50 -4.28
C GLU A 112 -9.95 5.60 -3.06
N GLY A 113 -10.05 6.20 -1.87
CA GLY A 113 -10.48 5.49 -0.68
C GLY A 113 -9.45 4.50 -0.16
N ASN A 114 -8.15 4.80 -0.29
CA ASN A 114 -7.09 4.03 0.36
C ASN A 114 -7.02 4.42 1.82
N TYR A 115 -7.16 3.45 2.71
CA TYR A 115 -7.40 3.75 4.11
C TYR A 115 -6.79 2.75 5.08
N ILE A 116 -6.15 3.26 6.13
CA ILE A 116 -5.84 2.48 7.33
C ILE A 116 -6.67 2.97 8.49
N GLY A 117 -7.40 2.04 9.11
CA GLY A 117 -8.19 2.28 10.29
C GLY A 117 -7.79 1.37 11.44
N SER A 118 -7.46 1.97 12.57
CA SER A 118 -7.31 1.28 13.84
C SER A 118 -8.31 1.80 14.87
N ASP A 119 -8.95 0.89 15.59
CA ASP A 119 -9.92 1.22 16.65
C ASP A 119 -9.24 1.48 18.02
N ILE A 120 -7.97 1.11 18.21
CA ILE A 120 -7.20 1.41 19.43
C ILE A 120 -5.86 2.09 19.11
N GLN A 121 -4.90 2.00 20.04
CA GLN A 121 -3.56 2.56 19.86
C GLN A 121 -2.80 1.77 18.80
N SER A 122 -2.21 2.46 17.83
CA SER A 122 -1.37 1.87 16.78
C SER A 122 -0.29 2.88 16.39
N TRP A 123 0.84 2.39 15.89
CA TRP A 123 2.01 3.23 15.59
C TRP A 123 2.48 3.02 14.15
N ASP A 124 2.95 4.12 13.56
CA ASP A 124 3.56 4.16 12.22
C ASP A 124 2.61 3.66 11.13
N LEU A 125 1.40 4.23 11.10
CA LEU A 125 0.40 3.91 10.09
C LEU A 125 0.54 4.84 8.89
N LYS A 126 0.74 4.27 7.70
CA LYS A 126 0.93 5.05 6.47
C LYS A 126 -0.02 4.64 5.35
N ALA A 127 -0.77 5.60 4.83
CA ALA A 127 -1.64 5.38 3.68
C ALA A 127 -1.19 6.22 2.48
N TYR A 128 -1.15 5.59 1.30
CA TYR A 128 -0.67 6.20 0.07
C TYR A 128 -1.67 5.99 -1.07
N GLY A 129 -1.95 7.05 -1.82
CA GLY A 129 -2.55 6.92 -3.14
C GLY A 129 -1.57 6.24 -4.10
N ILE A 130 -0.41 6.87 -4.27
CA ILE A 130 0.74 6.34 -4.99
C ILE A 130 2.00 6.52 -4.14
N CYS A 131 2.79 5.47 -3.95
CA CYS A 131 4.12 5.51 -3.37
C CYS A 131 5.16 5.15 -4.43
N LEU A 132 6.19 5.99 -4.59
CA LEU A 132 7.30 5.77 -5.52
C LEU A 132 8.62 5.84 -4.75
N GLN A 133 9.43 4.79 -4.86
CA GLN A 133 10.77 4.75 -4.26
C GLN A 133 11.88 4.51 -5.29
N GLY A 134 11.57 3.88 -6.43
CA GLY A 134 12.55 3.69 -7.50
C GLY A 134 12.74 4.92 -8.39
N ASN A 135 13.73 4.85 -9.28
CA ASN A 135 14.19 5.99 -10.07
C ASN A 135 13.41 6.19 -11.37
N ASN A 136 13.41 7.43 -11.88
CA ASN A 136 12.89 7.81 -13.21
C ASN A 136 11.42 7.42 -13.48
N ASN A 137 10.65 7.13 -12.43
CA ASN A 137 9.23 6.83 -12.57
C ASN A 137 8.45 8.12 -12.86
N VAL A 138 7.43 8.03 -13.71
CA VAL A 138 6.61 9.17 -14.14
C VAL A 138 5.18 9.00 -13.63
N VAL A 139 4.68 10.02 -12.92
CA VAL A 139 3.27 10.10 -12.48
C VAL A 139 2.62 11.31 -13.10
N VAL A 140 1.60 11.09 -13.95
CA VAL A 140 1.00 12.18 -14.73
C VAL A 140 -0.51 11.99 -14.91
N ASN A 141 -1.28 13.07 -14.76
CA ASN A 141 -2.73 13.10 -15.00
C ASN A 141 -3.53 12.07 -14.17
N ASN A 142 -3.08 11.74 -12.97
CA ASN A 142 -3.82 10.85 -12.07
C ASN A 142 -4.77 11.65 -11.17
N ILE A 143 -5.90 11.06 -10.81
CA ILE A 143 -6.84 11.60 -9.83
C ILE A 143 -6.70 10.76 -8.56
N ILE A 144 -6.41 11.40 -7.44
CA ILE A 144 -6.20 10.74 -6.15
C ILE A 144 -7.05 11.44 -5.10
N THR A 145 -7.93 10.70 -4.44
CA THR A 145 -8.86 11.24 -3.45
C THR A 145 -9.04 10.30 -2.26
N ASP A 146 -9.40 10.85 -1.11
CA ASP A 146 -9.76 10.10 0.10
C ASP A 146 -8.70 9.07 0.55
N THR A 147 -7.42 9.46 0.49
CA THR A 147 -6.36 8.73 1.18
C THR A 147 -6.31 9.17 2.64
N LYS A 148 -6.42 8.23 3.59
CA LYS A 148 -6.57 8.57 5.01
C LYS A 148 -6.00 7.52 5.96
N VAL A 149 -5.59 7.99 7.13
CA VAL A 149 -5.31 7.16 8.31
C VAL A 149 -6.22 7.62 9.44
N THR A 150 -6.77 6.68 10.20
CA THR A 150 -7.48 6.97 11.46
C THR A 150 -7.02 6.01 12.54
N CYS A 151 -6.65 6.52 13.72
CA CYS A 151 -6.35 5.70 14.89
C CYS A 151 -7.22 6.14 16.09
N GLY A 152 -7.61 5.20 16.95
CA GLY A 152 -8.45 5.43 18.13
C GLY A 152 -7.70 5.79 19.41
N GLY A 153 -6.36 5.83 19.40
CA GLY A 153 -5.50 6.03 20.59
C GLY A 153 -4.35 7.03 20.42
N ASN A 154 -3.29 6.92 21.23
CA ASN A 154 -2.07 7.73 21.06
C ASN A 154 -1.36 7.31 19.77
N SER A 155 -1.53 8.11 18.72
CA SER A 155 -0.89 7.93 17.41
C SER A 155 0.63 8.09 17.51
N GLY A 156 1.35 7.25 16.80
CA GLY A 156 2.74 7.53 16.43
C GLY A 156 2.79 8.57 15.30
N ASP A 157 3.89 8.56 14.55
CA ASP A 157 4.04 9.35 13.33
C ASP A 157 3.19 8.74 12.20
N ASP A 158 1.89 9.01 12.22
CA ASP A 158 0.93 8.51 11.23
C ASP A 158 0.81 9.46 10.03
N TYR A 159 0.83 8.92 8.82
CA TYR A 159 0.83 9.73 7.60
C TYR A 159 -0.17 9.26 6.54
N ALA A 160 -0.76 10.22 5.83
CA ALA A 160 -1.56 9.96 4.65
C ALA A 160 -1.10 10.87 3.50
N TYR A 161 -0.65 10.28 2.41
CA TYR A 161 -0.17 11.00 1.23
C TYR A 161 -0.98 10.61 -0.01
N GLY A 162 -1.45 11.60 -0.77
CA GLY A 162 -2.00 11.32 -2.10
C GLY A 162 -0.92 10.72 -3.01
N ILE A 163 0.23 11.40 -3.10
CA ILE A 163 1.44 10.90 -3.77
C ILE A 163 2.60 11.09 -2.81
N TYR A 164 3.35 10.03 -2.57
CA TYR A 164 4.64 10.06 -1.89
C TYR A 164 5.75 9.68 -2.87
N ILE A 165 6.81 10.48 -2.90
CA ILE A 165 8.01 10.24 -3.71
C ILE A 165 9.17 10.19 -2.70
N GLY A 166 9.61 8.98 -2.40
CA GLY A 166 10.81 8.72 -1.60
C GLY A 166 12.05 8.73 -2.48
N GLY A 167 13.19 9.11 -1.91
CA GLY A 167 14.50 8.86 -2.49
C GLY A 167 15.11 7.60 -1.88
N GLU A 168 16.07 6.98 -2.57
CA GLU A 168 17.00 6.06 -1.90
C GLU A 168 17.71 6.81 -0.77
N GLU A 169 17.46 6.43 0.47
CA GLU A 169 18.37 6.77 1.56
C GLU A 169 19.61 5.90 1.41
N ASP A 170 20.62 6.44 0.73
CA ASP A 170 21.96 5.84 0.64
C ASP A 170 22.65 5.96 2.02
N TYR A 171 22.28 5.09 2.95
CA TYR A 171 22.84 5.01 4.31
C TYR A 171 24.35 4.71 4.33
N SER A 172 24.96 4.44 3.18
CA SER A 172 26.41 4.22 3.05
C SER A 172 27.25 5.51 3.14
N LYS A 173 26.60 6.68 3.20
CA LYS A 173 27.26 8.00 3.22
C LYS A 173 27.06 8.82 4.50
N ALA A 174 26.51 8.22 5.56
CA ALA A 174 26.39 8.86 6.88
C ALA A 174 27.66 8.67 7.73
#